data_AF-A0A353IQN6-F1
#
_entry.id   AF-A0A353IQN6-F1
#
_cell.length_a   1.000
_cell.length_b   1.000
_cell.length_c   1.000
_cell.angle_alpha   90.00
_cell.angle_beta   90.00
_cell.angle_gamma   90.00
#
_symmetry.space_group_name_H-M   'P 1'
#
loop_
_entity.id
_entity.type
_entity.pdbx_description
1 polymer ?
#
loop_
_entity_poly.entity_id
_entity_poly.type
_entity_poly.pdbx_seq_one_letter_code
_entity_poly.pdbx_strand_id
1 'polypeptide(L)'
;MKHYYLNKVAMAVLLALLLFFGTRTLIDLVYEEHLPATPGYEVAGAEEELVHGEKKKNGPDKGAEFIVALNKADPAKGEQGVGLCKVCHSFEKGGPNMIGPGLYGVVGHKIAAHEGFNYS
;
A
#
# COMPACT_ATOMS: atom_id res chain seq x y z
N MET A 1 8.28 32.77 46.49
CA MET A 1 8.61 31.59 45.65
C MET A 1 9.95 31.81 44.99
N LYS A 2 10.84 30.81 44.89
CA LYS A 2 12.17 30.99 44.29
C LYS A 2 12.03 31.25 42.78
N HIS A 3 12.12 32.51 42.36
CA HIS A 3 11.94 32.95 40.96
C HIS A 3 12.77 32.16 39.94
N TYR A 4 13.97 31.70 40.34
CA TYR A 4 14.82 30.82 39.54
C TYR A 4 14.16 29.48 39.18
N TYR A 5 13.44 28.85 40.10
CA TYR A 5 12.72 27.59 39.83
C TYR A 5 11.57 27.81 38.85
N LEU A 6 10.84 28.93 38.99
CA LEU A 6 9.74 29.27 38.11
C LEU A 6 10.23 29.50 36.67
N ASN A 7 11.36 30.21 36.51
CA ASN A 7 11.97 30.44 35.21
C ASN A 7 12.47 29.14 34.57
N LYS A 8 13.04 28.22 35.37
CA LYS A 8 13.50 26.91 34.89
C LYS A 8 12.34 26.05 34.38
N VAL A 9 11.20 26.05 35.08
CA VAL A 9 10.00 25.32 34.64
C VAL A 9 9.40 25.97 33.39
N ALA A 10 9.32 27.31 33.34
CA ALA A 10 8.81 28.03 32.17
C ALA A 10 9.64 27.72 30.90
N MET A 11 10.97 27.68 31.02
CA MET A 11 11.86 27.33 29.90
C MET A 11 11.69 25.88 29.44
N ALA A 12 11.54 24.94 30.38
CA ALA A 12 11.31 23.53 30.03
C ALA A 12 9.99 23.34 29.27
N VAL A 13 8.92 24.04 29.70
CA VAL A 13 7.61 24.00 29.04
C VAL A 13 7.68 24.65 27.66
N LEU A 14 8.31 25.82 27.53
CA LEU A 14 8.46 26.51 26.24
C LEU A 14 9.27 25.68 25.24
N LEU A 15 10.35 25.04 25.67
CA LEU A 15 11.16 24.17 24.81
C LEU A 15 10.34 22.95 24.35
N ALA A 16 9.61 22.31 25.26
CA ALA A 16 8.77 21.15 24.93
C ALA A 16 7.68 21.51 23.91
N LEU A 17 7.01 22.66 24.09
CA LEU A 17 6.01 23.16 23.15
C LEU A 17 6.64 23.51 21.79
N LEU A 18 7.78 24.20 21.78
CA LEU A 18 8.47 24.55 20.55
C LEU A 18 8.87 23.31 19.75
N LEU A 19 9.38 22.27 20.42
CA LEU A 19 9.74 21.03 19.75
C LEU A 19 8.51 20.30 19.21
N PHE A 20 7.41 20.21 19.98
CA PHE A 20 6.20 19.51 19.54
C PHE A 20 5.51 20.22 18.37
N PHE A 21 5.24 21.52 18.49
CA PHE A 21 4.60 22.30 17.44
C PHE A 21 5.54 22.53 16.26
N GLY A 22 6.82 22.78 16.52
CA GLY A 22 7.83 23.01 15.48
C GLY A 22 8.09 21.79 14.63
N THR A 23 8.21 20.60 15.22
CA THR A 23 8.36 19.36 14.43
C THR A 23 7.10 19.05 13.63
N ARG A 24 5.91 19.24 14.20
CA ARG A 24 4.63 19.07 13.48
C ARG A 24 4.55 20.01 12.27
N THR A 25 4.76 21.32 12.45
CA THR A 25 4.74 22.29 11.35
C THR A 25 5.81 22.00 10.30
N LEU A 26 6.98 21.50 10.70
CA LEU A 26 8.04 21.12 9.77
C LEU A 26 7.65 19.89 8.95
N ILE A 27 6.96 18.91 9.56
CA ILE A 27 6.39 17.76 8.84
C ILE A 27 5.34 18.26 7.84
N ASP A 28 4.42 19.12 8.26
CA ASP A 28 3.37 19.65 7.37
C ASP A 28 3.96 20.45 6.19
N LEU A 29 5.02 21.25 6.44
CA LEU A 29 5.72 22.03 5.41
C LEU A 29 6.49 21.13 4.40
N VAL A 30 7.08 20.05 4.88
CA VAL A 30 7.87 19.13 4.04
C VAL A 30 6.96 18.16 3.27
N TYR A 31 5.83 17.77 3.87
CA TYR A 31 4.88 16.80 3.33
C TYR A 31 3.55 17.47 2.99
N GLU A 32 3.61 18.57 2.26
CA GLU A 32 2.41 19.17 1.67
C GLU A 32 1.84 18.18 0.65
N GLU A 33 0.75 17.50 1.03
CA GLU A 33 0.13 16.47 0.20
C GLU A 33 -0.54 17.13 -1.01
N HIS A 34 0.20 17.26 -2.10
CA HIS A 34 -0.35 17.63 -3.40
C HIS A 34 -1.14 16.45 -3.96
N LEU A 35 -2.41 16.38 -3.55
CA LEU A 35 -3.41 15.63 -4.28
C LEU A 35 -3.38 16.11 -5.74
N PRO A 36 -3.26 15.20 -6.72
CA PRO A 36 -3.22 15.62 -8.11
C PRO A 36 -4.53 16.33 -8.44
N ALA A 37 -4.42 17.50 -9.09
CA ALA A 37 -5.58 18.31 -9.49
C ALA A 37 -6.59 17.54 -10.37
N THR A 38 -6.16 16.41 -10.95
CA THR A 38 -7.01 15.43 -11.61
C THR A 38 -6.70 14.04 -11.04
N PRO A 39 -7.70 13.30 -10.52
CA PRO A 39 -7.55 11.90 -10.20
C PRO A 39 -7.11 11.13 -11.45
N GLY A 40 -6.16 10.19 -11.34
CA GLY A 40 -5.66 9.40 -12.47
C GLY A 40 -6.74 8.53 -13.16
N TYR A 41 -7.96 8.49 -12.62
CA TYR A 41 -9.15 7.86 -13.19
C TYR A 41 -10.41 8.45 -12.54
N GLU A 42 -11.38 8.90 -13.34
CA GLU A 42 -12.71 9.25 -12.84
C GLU A 42 -13.53 7.97 -12.60
N VAL A 43 -13.75 7.65 -11.31
CA VAL A 43 -14.71 6.63 -10.92
C VAL A 43 -16.09 7.28 -10.93
N ALA A 44 -16.87 7.05 -11.98
CA ALA A 44 -18.29 7.36 -11.93
C ALA A 44 -18.96 6.46 -10.87
N GLY A 45 -19.30 7.03 -9.71
CA GLY A 45 -20.21 6.43 -8.73
C GLY A 45 -19.56 5.77 -7.51
N ALA A 46 -18.79 6.52 -6.71
CA ALA A 46 -18.37 6.06 -5.39
C ALA A 46 -19.09 6.85 -4.28
N GLU A 47 -20.39 6.60 -4.16
CA GLU A 47 -21.02 6.52 -2.84
C GLU A 47 -21.63 5.12 -2.73
N GLU A 48 -20.90 4.20 -2.10
CA GLU A 48 -21.45 3.31 -1.09
C GLU A 48 -20.34 2.47 -0.43
N GLU A 49 -20.34 2.63 0.89
CA GLU A 49 -19.97 1.72 1.96
C GLU A 49 -19.51 0.29 1.60
N LEU A 50 -18.42 -0.10 2.27
CA LEU A 50 -17.85 -1.44 2.28
C LEU A 50 -18.89 -2.49 2.72
N VAL A 51 -19.28 -3.39 1.83
CA VAL A 51 -19.87 -4.68 2.18
C VAL A 51 -19.07 -5.80 1.52
N HIS A 52 -18.47 -6.64 2.36
CA HIS A 52 -17.80 -7.87 1.97
C HIS A 52 -18.79 -8.85 1.34
N GLY A 53 -18.40 -9.41 0.19
CA GLY A 53 -18.90 -10.69 -0.28
C GLY A 53 -20.25 -10.68 -0.99
N GLU A 54 -20.21 -10.39 -2.30
CA GLU A 54 -20.95 -11.17 -3.30
C GLU A 54 -20.38 -10.83 -4.68
N LYS A 55 -20.26 -11.83 -5.55
CA LYS A 55 -19.82 -11.64 -6.94
C LYS A 55 -20.83 -10.76 -7.68
N LYS A 56 -20.61 -9.44 -7.69
CA LYS A 56 -21.16 -8.58 -8.74
C LYS A 56 -20.35 -8.78 -10.01
N LYS A 57 -20.77 -9.75 -10.83
CA LYS A 57 -20.65 -9.58 -12.29
C LYS A 57 -21.61 -8.46 -12.65
N ASN A 58 -21.08 -7.27 -12.90
CA ASN A 58 -21.60 -6.29 -13.86
C ASN A 58 -20.68 -5.06 -13.83
N GLY A 59 -19.68 -5.11 -14.69
CA GLY A 59 -19.03 -3.96 -15.31
C GLY A 59 -18.89 -4.30 -16.81
N PRO A 60 -18.49 -3.36 -17.68
CA PRO A 60 -18.10 -3.70 -19.05
C PRO A 60 -17.11 -4.87 -18.99
N ASP A 61 -17.11 -5.72 -20.01
CA ASP A 61 -16.29 -6.92 -20.13
C ASP A 61 -14.78 -6.59 -20.22
N LYS A 62 -14.23 -6.02 -19.14
CA LYS A 62 -12.80 -5.76 -18.94
C LYS A 62 -11.95 -7.03 -19.10
N GLY A 63 -12.59 -8.21 -19.10
CA GLY A 63 -11.97 -9.46 -19.49
C GLY A 63 -11.47 -9.44 -20.94
N ALA A 64 -12.23 -8.93 -21.90
CA ALA A 64 -11.80 -8.87 -23.30
C ALA A 64 -10.60 -7.91 -23.46
N GLU A 65 -10.67 -6.73 -22.84
CA GLU A 65 -9.58 -5.75 -22.84
C GLU A 65 -8.32 -6.27 -22.14
N PHE A 66 -8.48 -6.94 -20.99
CA PHE A 66 -7.38 -7.58 -20.28
C PHE A 66 -6.71 -8.68 -21.10
N ILE A 67 -7.49 -9.52 -21.78
CA ILE A 67 -6.94 -10.57 -22.65
C ILE A 67 -6.16 -9.95 -23.83
N VAL A 68 -6.66 -8.87 -24.42
CA VAL A 68 -5.93 -8.14 -25.47
C VAL A 68 -4.62 -7.54 -24.93
N ALA A 69 -4.63 -6.98 -23.72
CA ALA A 69 -3.42 -6.45 -23.07
C ALA A 69 -2.43 -7.56 -22.70
N LEU A 70 -2.91 -8.70 -22.19
CA LEU A 70 -2.10 -9.85 -21.82
C LEU A 70 -1.41 -10.47 -23.04
N ASN A 71 -2.09 -10.55 -24.18
CA ASN A 71 -1.50 -11.02 -25.44
C ASN A 71 -0.36 -10.11 -25.95
N LYS A 72 -0.33 -8.85 -25.51
CA LYS A 72 0.75 -7.87 -25.82
C LYS A 72 1.77 -7.74 -24.69
N ALA A 73 1.62 -8.48 -23.60
CA ALA A 73 2.50 -8.37 -22.45
C ALA A 73 3.89 -8.94 -22.76
N ASP A 74 4.91 -8.37 -22.13
CA ASP A 74 6.31 -8.76 -22.26
C ASP A 74 6.80 -9.38 -20.95
N PRO A 75 7.20 -10.67 -20.94
CA PRO A 75 7.74 -11.32 -19.75
C PRO A 75 8.98 -10.62 -19.18
N ALA A 76 9.83 -10.03 -20.03
CA ALA A 76 11.05 -9.35 -19.57
C ALA A 76 10.72 -8.09 -18.76
N LYS A 77 9.68 -7.34 -19.16
CA LYS A 77 9.16 -6.21 -18.36
C LYS A 77 8.55 -6.68 -17.04
N GLY A 78 7.87 -7.83 -17.06
CA GLY A 78 7.36 -8.46 -15.85
C GLY A 78 8.47 -8.80 -14.86
N GLU A 79 9.57 -9.39 -15.35
CA GLU A 79 10.74 -9.71 -14.53
C GLU A 79 11.41 -8.45 -13.92
N GLN A 80 11.44 -7.34 -14.64
CA GLN A 80 11.93 -6.06 -14.12
C GLN A 80 11.00 -5.47 -13.05
N GLY A 81 9.68 -5.59 -13.23
CA GLY A 81 8.67 -5.03 -12.32
C GLY A 81 8.42 -5.85 -11.05
N VAL A 82 8.84 -7.11 -11.01
CA VAL A 82 8.52 -8.05 -9.90
C VAL A 82 9.28 -7.77 -8.60
N GLY A 83 10.21 -6.80 -8.59
CA GLY A 83 11.06 -6.49 -7.45
C GLY A 83 10.29 -6.23 -6.15
N LEU A 84 9.15 -5.52 -6.23
CA LEU A 84 8.28 -5.25 -5.08
C LEU A 84 7.62 -6.53 -4.56
N CYS A 85 7.25 -7.46 -5.45
CA CYS A 85 6.62 -8.73 -5.08
C CYS A 85 7.62 -9.68 -4.42
N LYS A 86 8.89 -9.64 -4.86
CA LYS A 86 10.00 -10.45 -4.32
C LYS A 86 10.33 -10.14 -2.85
N VAL A 87 9.88 -9.01 -2.32
CA VAL A 87 10.02 -8.68 -0.89
C VAL A 87 9.26 -9.68 -0.01
N CYS A 88 8.09 -10.14 -0.49
CA CYS A 88 7.21 -11.01 0.28
C CYS A 88 7.08 -12.42 -0.28
N HIS A 89 7.37 -12.62 -1.58
CA HIS A 89 7.10 -13.87 -2.27
C HIS A 89 8.34 -14.44 -2.97
N SER A 90 8.49 -15.76 -2.92
CA SER A 90 9.45 -16.49 -3.75
C SER A 90 8.85 -16.83 -5.12
N PHE A 91 9.66 -16.71 -6.17
CA PHE A 91 9.32 -17.11 -7.54
C PHE A 91 10.10 -18.36 -7.97
N GLU A 92 10.84 -18.99 -7.06
CA GLU A 92 11.59 -20.20 -7.33
C GLU A 92 10.68 -21.44 -7.22
N LYS A 93 10.97 -22.45 -8.05
CA LYS A 93 10.23 -23.71 -8.01
C LYS A 93 10.51 -24.42 -6.68
N GLY A 94 9.47 -24.61 -5.88
CA GLY A 94 9.61 -25.17 -4.53
C GLY A 94 10.30 -24.22 -3.54
N GLY A 95 10.31 -22.92 -3.86
CA GLY A 95 10.84 -21.90 -2.96
C GLY A 95 10.08 -21.82 -1.63
N PRO A 96 10.68 -21.17 -0.61
CA PRO A 96 10.09 -21.09 0.72
C PRO A 96 8.83 -20.21 0.73
N ASN A 97 7.90 -20.55 1.63
CA ASN A 97 6.87 -19.63 2.09
C ASN A 97 7.53 -18.57 2.99
N MET A 98 7.34 -17.30 2.66
CA MET A 98 7.90 -16.16 3.39
C MET A 98 6.76 -15.41 4.10
N ILE A 99 6.73 -14.07 3.98
CA ILE A 99 5.59 -13.24 4.37
C ILE A 99 4.36 -13.64 3.54
N GLY A 100 4.56 -13.95 2.26
CA GLY A 100 3.57 -14.52 1.36
C GLY A 100 3.94 -15.93 0.88
N PRO A 101 2.99 -16.68 0.28
CA PRO A 101 3.25 -18.00 -0.30
C PRO A 101 4.19 -17.93 -1.51
N GLY A 102 4.79 -19.04 -1.89
CA GLY A 102 5.47 -19.15 -3.19
C GLY A 102 4.52 -18.83 -4.36
N LEU A 103 5.01 -18.11 -5.38
CA LEU A 103 4.24 -17.73 -6.57
C LEU A 103 4.65 -18.49 -7.83
N TYR A 104 5.58 -19.45 -7.73
CA TYR A 104 5.91 -20.32 -8.85
C TYR A 104 4.69 -21.17 -9.22
N GLY A 105 4.24 -21.08 -10.48
CA GLY A 105 3.07 -21.83 -10.96
C GLY A 105 1.72 -21.31 -10.45
N VAL A 106 1.64 -20.07 -9.96
CA VAL A 106 0.38 -19.51 -9.41
C VAL A 106 -0.73 -19.34 -10.45
N VAL A 107 -0.39 -19.17 -11.74
CA VAL A 107 -1.38 -18.96 -12.81
C VAL A 107 -2.21 -20.23 -13.01
N GLY A 108 -3.51 -20.12 -12.76
CA GLY A 108 -4.45 -21.26 -12.81
C GLY A 108 -4.47 -22.13 -11.55
N HIS A 109 -3.66 -21.80 -10.54
CA HIS A 109 -3.69 -22.50 -9.25
C HIS A 109 -4.97 -22.19 -8.47
N LYS A 110 -5.39 -23.12 -7.61
CA LYS A 110 -6.51 -22.88 -6.68
C LYS A 110 -6.18 -21.72 -5.73
N ILE A 111 -7.14 -20.84 -5.52
CA ILE A 111 -7.01 -19.68 -4.63
C ILE A 111 -6.79 -20.17 -3.19
N ALA A 112 -5.87 -19.52 -2.47
CA ALA A 112 -5.56 -19.77 -1.06
C ALA A 112 -5.26 -21.25 -0.75
N ALA A 113 -4.49 -21.90 -1.63
CA ALA A 113 -4.26 -23.34 -1.55
C ALA A 113 -2.77 -23.74 -1.63
N HIS A 114 -1.84 -22.78 -1.56
CA HIS A 114 -0.42 -23.13 -1.52
C HIS A 114 -0.12 -23.88 -0.23
N GLU A 115 0.53 -25.05 -0.36
CA GLU A 115 0.80 -25.92 0.79
C GLU A 115 1.69 -25.21 1.82
N GLY A 116 1.39 -25.45 3.10
CA GLY A 116 2.17 -24.95 4.23
C GLY A 116 2.13 -23.43 4.44
N PHE A 117 1.24 -22.70 3.76
CA PHE A 117 1.04 -21.26 4.00
C PHE A 117 -0.28 -21.03 4.76
N ASN A 118 -0.23 -20.21 5.82
CA ASN A 118 -1.40 -19.85 6.61
C ASN A 118 -2.10 -18.63 6.00
N TYR A 119 -3.18 -18.89 5.27
CA TYR A 119 -4.05 -17.85 4.72
C TYR A 119 -4.99 -17.28 5.80
N SER A 120 -5.43 -16.03 5.61
CA SER A 120 -6.43 -15.33 6.43
C SER A 120 -7.86 -15.72 6.08
#